data_AF-A0A7J8M6W2-F1
#
_entry.id   AF-A0A7J8M6W2-F1
#
_cell.length_a   1.000
_cell.length_b   1.000
_cell.length_c   1.000
_cell.angle_alpha   90.00
_cell.angle_beta   90.00
_cell.angle_gamma   90.00
#
_symmetry.space_group_name_H-M   'P 1'
#
loop_
_entity.id
_entity.type
_entity.pdbx_description
1 polymer ?
#
loop_
_entity_poly.entity_id
_entity_poly.type
_entity_poly.pdbx_seq_one_letter_code
_entity_poly.pdbx_strand_id
1 'polypeptide(L)' 'MMNIDIDEILKELPNDGCNAKTKIVCTLGLASQSVPMIKKLLRVDMNVARFNFSHGSHEYHQE' A
#
# COMPACT_ATOMS: atom_id res chain seq x y z
N MET A 1 11.61 15.90 -3.75
CA MET A 1 11.11 14.51 -3.76
C MET A 1 11.33 13.94 -2.38
N MET A 2 10.29 13.34 -1.78
CA MET A 2 10.44 12.57 -0.55
C MET A 2 11.05 11.23 -0.96
N ASN A 3 12.28 10.95 -0.53
CA ASN A 3 12.94 9.68 -0.82
C ASN A 3 12.40 8.65 0.17
N ILE A 4 11.53 7.75 -0.27
CA ILE A 4 10.94 6.72 0.57
C ILE A 4 11.85 5.49 0.47
N ASP A 5 12.52 5.15 1.57
CA ASP A 5 13.29 3.92 1.67
C ASP A 5 12.33 2.73 1.86
N ILE A 6 12.10 2.00 0.78
CA ILE A 6 11.21 0.82 0.77
C ILE A 6 11.81 -0.31 1.61
N ASP A 7 13.13 -0.46 1.61
CA ASP A 7 13.81 -1.54 2.35
C ASP A 7 13.69 -1.33 3.85
N GLU A 8 13.77 -0.08 4.32
CA GLU A 8 13.50 0.28 5.70
C GLU A 8 12.06 -0.04 6.10
N ILE A 9 11.08 0.33 5.28
CA ILE A 9 9.66 0.06 5.55
C ILE A 9 9.40 -1.44 5.65
N LEU A 10 9.95 -2.24 4.75
CA LEU A 10 9.75 -3.69 4.72
C LEU A 10 10.45 -4.40 5.89
N LYS A 11 11.58 -3.89 6.38
CA LYS A 11 12.25 -4.41 7.59
C LYS A 11 11.47 -4.12 8.87
N GLU A 12 10.71 -3.03 8.90
CA GLU A 12 9.83 -2.68 10.03
C GLU A 12 8.52 -3.48 10.05
N LEU A 13 8.14 -4.15 8.96
CA LEU A 13 6.96 -5.00 8.95
C LEU A 13 7.22 -6.22 9.85
N PRO A 14 6.22 -6.65 10.65
CA PRO A 14 6.35 -7.88 11.38
C PRO A 14 6.69 -8.99 10.40
N ASN A 15 7.80 -9.70 10.68
CA ASN A 15 8.14 -10.95 10.01
C ASN A 15 7.40 -12.08 10.75
N ASP A 16 6.12 -11.86 11.03
CA ASP A 16 5.26 -12.85 11.64
C ASP A 16 5.08 -13.95 10.60
N GLY A 17 5.79 -15.07 10.81
CA GLY A 17 5.85 -16.22 9.91
C GLY A 17 4.50 -16.88 9.58
N CYS A 18 3.36 -16.27 9.90
CA CYS A 18 2.08 -16.53 9.29
C CYS A 18 2.03 -15.97 7.86
N ASN A 19 2.68 -16.68 6.94
CA ASN A 19 2.47 -16.47 5.52
C ASN A 19 1.04 -16.91 5.17
N ALA A 20 0.06 -16.03 5.43
CA ALA A 20 -1.32 -16.26 5.10
C ALA A 20 -1.40 -16.64 3.62
N LYS A 21 -2.01 -17.81 3.36
CA LYS A 21 -2.17 -18.30 1.99
C LYS A 21 -3.07 -17.36 1.19
N THR A 22 -4.08 -16.80 1.86
CA THR A 22 -4.98 -15.80 1.31
C THR A 22 -4.30 -14.43 1.27
N LYS A 23 -4.40 -13.74 0.14
CA LYS A 23 -3.84 -12.40 -0.05
C LYS A 23 -4.92 -11.32 0.09
N ILE A 24 -4.54 -10.15 0.60
CA ILE A 24 -5.41 -9.01 0.82
C ILE A 24 -5.21 -7.98 -0.30
N VAL A 25 -6.30 -7.61 -0.95
CA VAL A 25 -6.36 -6.58 -1.99
C VAL A 25 -7.08 -5.36 -1.43
N CYS A 26 -6.44 -4.19 -1.46
CA CYS A 26 -7.05 -2.93 -1.02
C CYS A 26 -7.18 -1.97 -2.20
N THR A 27 -8.35 -1.34 -2.36
CA THR A 27 -8.54 -0.29 -3.38
C THR A 27 -8.00 1.04 -2.85
N LEU A 28 -7.10 1.68 -3.61
CA LEU A 28 -6.56 2.99 -3.26
C LEU A 28 -7.45 4.12 -3.80
N GLY A 29 -7.48 5.22 -3.05
CA GLY A 29 -8.20 6.44 -3.40
C GLY A 29 -7.99 7.53 -2.35
N LEU A 30 -8.86 8.54 -2.32
CA LEU A 30 -8.71 9.74 -1.48
C LEU A 30 -8.44 9.44 0.01
N ALA A 31 -9.10 8.42 0.57
CA ALA A 31 -8.95 8.05 1.98
C ALA A 31 -7.60 7.36 2.29
N SER A 32 -6.91 6.84 1.27
CA SER A 32 -5.72 5.99 1.40
C SER A 32 -4.52 6.45 0.58
N GLN A 33 -4.56 7.64 -0.03
CA GLN A 33 -3.49 8.16 -0.89
C GLN A 33 -2.23 8.66 -0.16
N SER A 34 -2.28 8.83 1.17
CA SER A 34 -1.13 9.34 1.91
C SER A 34 -0.12 8.23 2.23
N VAL A 35 1.18 8.54 2.10
CA VAL A 35 2.27 7.62 2.47
C VAL A 35 2.11 7.02 3.88
N PRO A 36 1.77 7.80 4.93
CA PRO A 36 1.54 7.25 6.26
C PRO A 36 0.39 6.25 6.33
N MET A 37 -0.66 6.45 5.53
CA MET A 37 -1.79 5.52 5.46
C MET A 37 -1.38 4.23 4.74
N ILE A 38 -0.67 4.33 3.62
CA ILE A 38 -0.16 3.15 2.90
C ILE A 38 0.79 2.35 3.81
N LYS A 39 1.66 3.00 4.59
CA LYS A 39 2.52 2.32 5.58
C LYS A 39 1.70 1.57 6.63
N LYS A 40 0.55 2.11 7.06
CA LYS A 40 -0.38 1.39 7.95
C LYS A 40 -1.03 0.20 7.26
N LEU A 41 -1.43 0.32 6.00
CA LEU A 41 -2.02 -0.77 5.22
C LEU A 41 -1.02 -1.94 5.02
N LEU A 42 0.24 -1.63 4.77
CA LEU A 42 1.30 -2.64 4.68
C LEU A 42 1.51 -3.37 6.01
N ARG A 43 1.39 -2.68 7.15
CA ARG A 43 1.48 -3.27 8.49
C ARG A 43 0.31 -4.16 8.88
N VAL A 44 -0.81 -4.11 8.14
CA VAL A 44 -1.98 -4.98 8.34
C VAL A 44 -2.12 -6.00 7.19
N ASP A 45 -1.00 -6.37 6.56
CA ASP A 45 -0.89 -7.40 5.52
C ASP A 45 -1.56 -7.08 4.17
N MET A 46 -1.70 -5.79 3.80
CA MET A 46 -2.05 -5.46 2.42
C MET A 46 -0.97 -5.99 1.46
N ASN A 47 -1.37 -6.86 0.52
CA ASN A 47 -0.45 -7.44 -0.46
C ASN A 47 -0.56 -6.79 -1.85
N VAL A 48 -1.77 -6.36 -2.23
CA VAL A 48 -2.03 -5.80 -3.56
C VAL A 48 -2.79 -4.49 -3.43
N ALA A 49 -2.26 -3.45 -4.06
CA ALA A 49 -2.98 -2.19 -4.28
C ALA A 49 -3.78 -2.27 -5.58
N ARG A 50 -5.08 -2.01 -5.49
CA ARG A 50 -5.98 -1.91 -6.64
C ARG A 50 -6.26 -0.45 -6.96
N PHE A 51 -5.96 -0.04 -8.19
CA PHE A 51 -6.37 1.26 -8.72
C PHE A 51 -7.66 1.08 -9.52
N ASN A 52 -8.71 1.81 -9.13
CA ASN A 52 -10.00 1.74 -9.80
C ASN A 52 -10.09 2.79 -10.92
N PHE A 53 -9.73 2.42 -12.14
CA PHE A 53 -9.74 3.30 -13.31
C PHE A 53 -11.14 3.74 -13.80
N SER A 54 -12.23 3.20 -13.23
CA SER A 54 -13.56 3.79 -13.42
C SER A 54 -13.70 5.16 -12.75
N HIS A 55 -12.77 5.54 -11.86
CA HIS A 55 -12.68 6.84 -11.21
C HIS A 55 -11.25 7.40 -11.28
N GLY A 56 -11.13 8.73 -11.21
CA GLY A 56 -9.85 9.43 -11.28
C GLY A 56 -9.34 9.63 -12.72
N SER A 57 -8.19 10.28 -12.83
CA SER A 57 -7.45 10.48 -14.09
C SER A 57 -6.13 9.70 -14.07
N HIS A 58 -5.43 9.63 -15.20
CA HIS A 58 -4.13 8.96 -15.24
C HIS A 58 -3.10 9.67 -14.36
N GLU A 59 -3.14 11.00 -14.33
CA GLU A 59 -2.29 11.85 -13.51
C GLU A 59 -2.52 11.57 -12.02
N TYR A 60 -3.79 11.48 -11.60
CA TYR A 60 -4.14 11.16 -10.21
C TYR A 60 -3.57 9.80 -9.75
N HIS A 61 -3.64 8.77 -10.61
CA HIS A 61 -3.12 7.44 -10.26
C HIS A 61 -1.59 7.34 -10.36
N GLN A 62 -0.91 8.36 -10.92
CA GLN A 62 0.55 8.41 -11.04
C GLN A 62 1.23 9.09 -9.83
N GLU A 63 0.49 9.87 -9.05
CA GLU A 63 0.96 10.50 -7.80
C GLU A 63 1.27 9.49 -6.69
#